data_AF-A0A840HUA2-F1
#
_entry.id   AF-A0A840HUA2-F1
#
_cell.length_a   1.000
_cell.length_b   1.000
_cell.length_c   1.000
_cell.angle_alpha   90.00
_cell.angle_beta   90.00
_cell.angle_gamma   90.00
#
_symmetry.space_group_name_H-M   'P 1'
#
loop_
_entity.id
_entity.type
_entity.pdbx_description
1 polymer ?
#
loop_
_entity_poly.entity_id
_entity_poly.type
_entity_poly.pdbx_seq_one_letter_code
_entity_poly.pdbx_strand_id
1 'polypeptide(L)' 'MPKNRMTFHDPRDELPPVTIEILKGDVLRFTQVDREGRTNVVTFSERFDVRRGVFDVAARPTSPLTVEG' A
#
# COMPACT_ATOMS: atom_id res chain seq x y z
N MET A 1 16.48 6.40 6.81
CA MET A 1 15.19 6.17 6.12
C MET A 1 15.39 6.35 4.62
N PRO A 2 14.75 5.55 3.76
CA PRO A 2 14.75 5.82 2.32
C PRO A 2 14.24 7.25 2.10
N LYS A 3 14.92 8.07 1.30
CA LYS A 3 14.52 9.47 1.07
C LYS A 3 13.12 9.59 0.43
N ASN A 4 12.62 8.50 -0.15
CA ASN A 4 11.35 8.41 -0.84
C ASN A 4 10.24 7.74 -0.03
N ARG A 5 10.45 7.45 1.27
CA ARG A 5 9.45 6.79 2.13
C ARG A 5 9.30 7.54 3.46
N MET A 6 8.07 7.83 3.84
CA MET A 6 7.74 8.44 5.12
C MET A 6 6.47 7.83 5.70
N THR A 7 6.44 7.61 7.01
CA THR A 7 5.26 7.12 7.73
C THR A 7 4.70 8.23 8.60
N PHE A 8 3.40 8.46 8.49
CA PHE A 8 2.64 9.44 9.25
C PHE A 8 1.77 8.72 10.26
N HIS A 9 1.81 9.22 11.49
CA HIS A 9 0.95 8.77 12.57
C HIS A 9 -0.10 9.84 12.84
N ASP A 10 -1.34 9.43 13.02
CA ASP A 10 -2.36 10.31 13.54
C ASP A 10 -1.99 10.71 14.99
N PRO A 11 -1.88 12.01 15.31
CA PRO A 11 -1.55 12.45 16.68
C PRO A 11 -2.55 11.99 17.74
N ARG A 12 -3.78 11.64 17.33
CA ARG A 12 -4.84 11.15 18.24
C ARG A 12 -4.92 9.62 18.31
N ASP A 13 -4.13 8.90 17.51
CA ASP A 13 -4.18 7.44 17.40
C ASP A 13 -5.58 6.87 17.05
N GLU A 14 -6.42 7.69 16.40
CA GLU A 14 -7.74 7.29 15.91
C GLU A 14 -7.62 6.51 14.59
N LEU A 15 -6.62 6.85 13.78
CA LEU A 15 -6.34 6.23 12.48
C LEU A 15 -5.03 5.43 12.46
N PRO A 16 -5.00 4.27 11.79
CA PRO A 16 -3.77 3.53 11.59
C PRO A 16 -2.72 4.35 10.83
N PRO A 17 -1.41 4.14 11.09
CA PRO A 17 -0.35 4.87 10.41
C PRO A 17 -0.40 4.70 8.89
N VAL A 18 -0.13 5.79 8.17
CA VAL A 18 -0.08 5.80 6.71
C VAL A 18 1.37 5.92 6.27
N THR A 19 1.83 4.99 5.43
CA THR A 19 3.12 5.08 4.77
C THR A 19 2.95 5.67 3.37
N ILE A 20 3.67 6.76 3.09
CA ILE A 20 3.73 7.42 1.78
C ILE A 20 5.06 7.08 1.14
N GLU A 21 5.02 6.63 -0.10
CA GLU A 21 6.19 6.31 -0.91
C GLU A 21 6.13 6.98 -2.28
N ILE A 22 7.25 7.60 -2.68
CA ILE A 22 7.45 8.12 -4.04
C ILE A 22 8.12 7.02 -4.85
N LEU A 23 7.38 6.45 -5.81
CA LEU A 23 7.87 5.43 -6.74
C LEU A 23 8.30 6.09 -8.07
N LYS A 24 8.98 5.31 -8.91
CA LYS A 24 9.40 5.77 -10.24
C LYS A 24 8.21 6.24 -11.08
N GLY A 25 8.39 7.35 -11.80
CA GLY A 25 7.35 7.93 -12.66
C GLY A 25 6.33 8.77 -11.90
N ASP A 26 6.78 9.44 -10.84
CA ASP A 26 5.98 10.37 -10.02
C ASP A 26 4.71 9.75 -9.46
N VAL A 27 4.78 8.45 -9.13
CA VAL A 27 3.68 7.72 -8.51
C VAL A 27 3.81 7.84 -7.00
N LEU A 28 2.79 8.42 -6.36
CA LEU A 28 2.64 8.39 -4.92
C LEU A 28 1.89 7.13 -4.52
N ARG A 29 2.45 6.32 -3.63
CA ARG A 29 1.78 5.18 -3.01
C ARG A 29 1.51 5.47 -1.54
N PHE A 30 0.25 5.31 -1.14
CA PHE A 30 -0.21 5.39 0.24
C PHE A 30 -0.56 3.97 0.68
N THR A 31 0.05 3.52 1.78
CA THR A 31 -0.19 2.19 2.34
C THR A 31 -0.64 2.34 3.79
N GLN A 32 -1.77 1.72 4.13
CA GLN A 32 -2.31 1.70 5.48
C GLN A 32 -2.69 0.27 5.85
N VAL A 33 -2.26 -0.21 7.01
CA VAL A 33 -2.70 -1.48 7.56
C VAL A 33 -3.79 -1.19 8.57
N ASP A 34 -5.00 -1.72 8.36
CA ASP A 34 -6.09 -1.51 9.30
C ASP A 34 -5.98 -2.42 10.54
N ARG A 35 -6.93 -2.28 11.47
CA ARG A 35 -6.96 -3.07 12.72
C ARG A 35 -7.17 -4.57 12.49
N GLU A 36 -7.69 -4.95 11.32
CA GLU A 36 -7.95 -6.33 10.92
C GLU A 36 -6.74 -6.92 10.17
N GLY A 37 -5.67 -6.15 9.98
CA GLY A 37 -4.47 -6.56 9.26
C GLY A 37 -4.58 -6.42 7.74
N ARG A 38 -5.66 -5.82 7.22
CA ARG A 38 -5.81 -5.58 5.78
C ARG A 38 -4.96 -4.40 5.36
N THR A 39 -4.21 -4.61 4.29
CA THR A 39 -3.36 -3.59 3.67
C THR A 39 -4.13 -2.87 2.59
N ASN A 40 -4.49 -1.62 2.87
CA ASN A 40 -5.11 -0.71 1.92
C ASN A 40 -4.01 0.06 1.18
N VAL A 41 -4.05 0.02 -0.15
CA VAL A 41 -3.08 0.70 -1.02
C VAL A 41 -3.82 1.65 -1.95
N VAL A 42 -3.41 2.91 -1.95
CA VAL A 42 -3.85 3.90 -2.91
C VAL A 42 -2.63 4.38 -3.68
N THR A 43 -2.72 4.41 -5.01
CA THR A 43 -1.68 5.03 -5.84
C THR A 43 -2.25 6.22 -6.60
N PHE A 44 -1.50 7.32 -6.62
CA PHE A 44 -1.82 8.53 -7.36
C PHE A 44 -0.70 8.84 -8.35
N SER A 45 -1.05 9.14 -9.59
CA SER A 45 -0.12 9.61 -10.62
C SER A 45 -0.87 10.31 -11.74
N GLU A 46 -0.23 11.23 -12.45
CA GLU A 46 -0.84 11.87 -13.63
C GLU A 46 -1.21 10.86 -14.73
N ARG A 47 -0.44 9.77 -14.86
CA ARG A 47 -0.63 8.78 -15.94
C ARG A 47 -1.76 7.80 -15.71
N PHE A 48 -2.05 7.49 -14.44
CA PHE A 48 -2.98 6.41 -14.07
C PHE A 48 -4.13 6.89 -13.18
N ASP A 49 -4.22 8.20 -12.91
CA ASP A 49 -5.15 8.80 -11.96
C ASP A 49 -5.03 8.11 -10.57
N VAL A 50 -6.11 8.07 -9.80
CA VAL A 50 -6.21 7.36 -8.53
C VAL A 50 -6.57 5.88 -8.76
N ARG A 51 -5.71 4.97 -8.29
CA ARG A 51 -6.03 3.53 -8.18
C ARG A 51 -6.08 3.10 -6.73
N ARG A 52 -7.02 2.21 -6.40
CA ARG A 52 -7.24 1.68 -5.06
C ARG A 52 -7.15 0.16 -5.08
N GLY A 53 -6.54 -0.43 -4.05
CA GLY A 53 -6.46 -1.87 -3.85
C GLY A 53 -6.45 -2.22 -2.37
N VAL A 54 -6.92 -3.42 -2.05
CA VAL A 54 -6.91 -3.98 -0.68
C VAL A 54 -6.32 -5.37 -0.76
N PHE A 55 -5.34 -5.66 0.09
CA PHE A 55 -4.67 -6.95 0.18
C PHE A 55 -4.79 -7.47 1.61
N ASP A 56 -5.16 -8.72 1.78
CA ASP A 56 -5.16 -9.38 3.08
C ASP A 56 -3.82 -10.11 3.28
N VAL A 57 -3.09 -9.80 4.34
CA VAL A 57 -1.83 -10.49 4.68
C VAL A 57 -2.12 -11.86 5.32
N ALA A 58 -3.31 -12.05 5.90
CA ALA A 58 -3.77 -13.35 6.42
C ALA A 58 -4.09 -14.35 5.30
N ALA A 59 -4.31 -13.88 4.08
CA ALA A 59 -4.32 -14.74 2.90
C ALA A 59 -2.88 -15.11 2.54
N ARG A 60 -2.38 -16.22 3.12
CA ARG A 60 -1.30 -17.00 2.50
C ARG A 60 -1.63 -17.10 1.01
N PRO A 61 -0.68 -16.87 0.08
CA PRO A 61 -0.93 -17.13 -1.33
C PRO A 61 -1.12 -18.64 -1.52
N THR A 62 -2.36 -19.11 -1.45
CA THR A 62 -2.73 -20.44 -1.93
C THR A 62 -2.96 -20.36 -3.43
N SER A 63 -1.89 -20.18 -4.18
CA SER A 63 -1.82 -20.53 -5.59
C SER A 63 -0.34 -20.67 -5.97
N PRO A 64 0.15 -21.90 -6.18
CA PRO A 64 1.34 -22.08 -6.99
C PRO A 64 1.04 -21.49 -8.37
N LEU A 65 1.98 -20.71 -8.91
CA LEU A 65 2.02 -20.40 -10.34
C LEU A 65 2.07 -21.73 -11.10
N THR A 66 0.95 -22.16 -11.66
CA THR A 66 0.97 -23.16 -12.74
C THR A 66 1.60 -22.47 -13.94
N VAL A 67 2.91 -22.65 -14.11
CA VAL A 67 3.56 -22.47 -15.40
C VAL A 67 3.46 -23.82 -16.09
N GLU A 68 2.42 -24.01 -16.88
CA GLU A 68 2.43 -25.06 -17.90
C GLU A 68 2.92 -24.43 -19.20
N GLY A 69 4.05 -24.96 -19.67
CA GLY A 69 4.53 -24.81 -21.05
C GLY A 69 4.09 -25.98 -21.90
#